data_AF-A0A382JS33-F1
#
_entry.id   AF-A0A382JS33-F1
#
_cell.length_a   1.000
_cell.length_b   1.000
_cell.length_c   1.000
_cell.angle_alpha   90.00
_cell.angle_beta   90.00
_cell.angle_gamma   90.00
#
_symmetry.space_group_name_H-M   'P 1'
#
loop_
_entity.id
_entity.type
_entity.pdbx_description
1 polymer ?
#
loop_
_entity_poly.entity_id
_entity_poly.type
_entity_poly.pdbx_seq_one_letter_code
_entity_poly.pdbx_strand_id
1 'polypeptide(L)' 'MYKVFVNQYVIVLTNKVQFGTKITVLPLKETSLSDILKKLKKQKIIFLYHHNPNKLISHFKKKLKLVRAGGGIV' A
#
# COMPACT_ATOMS: atom_id res chain seq x y z
N MET A 1 9.79 4.26 -6.38
CA MET A 1 8.55 4.66 -5.67
C MET A 1 7.38 4.20 -6.51
N TYR A 2 6.37 3.57 -5.91
CA TYR A 2 5.19 3.10 -6.63
C TYR A 2 3.93 3.79 -6.10
N LYS A 3 2.95 4.05 -6.96
CA LYS A 3 1.62 4.52 -6.57
C LYS A 3 0.61 3.44 -6.92
N VAL A 4 -0.18 3.03 -5.93
CA VAL A 4 -1.26 2.06 -6.09
C VAL A 4 -2.56 2.81 -5.83
N PHE A 5 -3.47 2.75 -6.79
CA PHE A 5 -4.77 3.40 -6.72
C PHE A 5 -5.83 2.39 -6.26
N VAL A 6 -6.61 2.77 -5.25
CA VAL A 6 -7.75 2.01 -4.76
C VAL A 6 -8.97 2.91 -4.89
N ASN A 7 -9.65 2.80 -6.03
CA ASN A 7 -10.71 3.72 -6.43
C ASN A 7 -10.20 5.18 -6.43
N GLN A 8 -10.72 6.03 -5.53
CA GLN A 8 -10.33 7.45 -5.39
C GLN A 8 -9.17 7.67 -4.40
N TYR A 9 -8.69 6.60 -3.76
CA TYR A 9 -7.66 6.66 -2.73
C TYR A 9 -6.30 6.24 -3.26
N VAL A 10 -5.22 6.78 -2.68
CA VAL A 10 -3.85 6.54 -3.14
C VAL A 10 -3.00 5.93 -2.03
N ILE A 11 -2.37 4.80 -2.34
CA ILE A 11 -1.34 4.18 -1.51
C ILE A 11 0.01 4.41 -2.20
N VAL A 12 0.91 5.12 -1.53
CA VAL A 12 2.26 5.40 -2.02
C VAL A 12 3.23 4.43 -1.36
N LEU A 13 3.87 3.57 -2.14
CA LEU A 13 4.95 2.71 -1.68
C LEU A 13 6.28 3.45 -1.85
N THR A 14 6.97 3.73 -0.74
CA THR A 14 8.23 4.47 -0.72
C THR A 14 9.31 3.75 0.07
N ASN A 15 10.57 3.95 -0.33
CA ASN A 15 11.76 3.54 0.44
C ASN A 15 12.45 4.72 1.14
N LYS A 16 11.88 5.92 1.04
CA LYS A 16 12.34 7.11 1.72
C LYS A 16 11.23 7.62 2.61
N VAL A 17 11.55 7.87 3.88
CA VAL A 17 10.65 8.55 4.81
C VAL A 17 10.74 10.04 4.53
N GLN A 18 9.62 10.66 4.18
CA GLN A 18 9.54 12.11 4.08
C GLN A 18 9.19 12.66 5.46
N PHE A 19 10.16 13.33 6.09
CA PHE A 19 9.97 14.05 7.34
C PHE A 19 9.50 15.48 7.02
N GLY A 20 8.51 16.00 7.75
CA GLY A 20 8.13 17.42 7.67
C GLY A 20 6.69 17.72 7.26
N THR A 21 5.92 16.73 6.79
CA THR A 21 4.46 16.89 6.56
C THR A 21 3.68 15.94 7.46
N LYS A 22 2.42 16.25 7.78
CA LYS A 22 1.51 15.38 8.54
C LYS A 22 1.10 14.15 7.68
N ILE A 23 2.08 13.40 7.22
CA ILE A 23 1.89 12.24 6.38
C ILE A 23 1.81 11.00 7.25
N THR A 24 0.82 10.15 7.01
CA THR A 24 0.72 8.87 7.69
C THR A 24 1.59 7.86 6.96
N VAL A 25 2.79 7.68 7.53
CA VAL A 25 3.75 6.67 7.10
C VAL A 25 3.56 5.44 7.97
N LEU A 26 3.33 4.29 7.34
CA LEU A 26 3.14 3.02 8.02
C LEU A 26 4.22 2.03 7.55
N PRO A 27 4.77 1.19 8.44
CA PRO A 27 5.69 0.14 8.04
C PRO A 27 4.98 -0.88 7.15
N LEU A 28 5.50 -1.11 5.95
CA LEU A 28 4.93 -2.08 5.00
C LEU A 28 4.95 -3.50 5.56
N LYS A 29 5.91 -3.87 6.42
CA LYS A 29 6.01 -5.24 6.92
C LYS A 29 4.95 -5.53 7.99
N GLU A 30 4.86 -4.66 8.99
CA GLU A 30 4.04 -4.84 10.19
C GLU A 30 2.56 -4.54 9.98
N THR A 31 2.23 -3.60 9.08
CA THR A 31 0.83 -3.17 8.92
C THR A 31 0.02 -4.20 8.12
N SER A 32 -1.11 -4.67 8.67
CA SER A 32 -2.01 -5.58 7.96
C SER A 32 -2.75 -4.86 6.82
N LEU A 33 -3.21 -5.59 5.80
CA LEU A 33 -3.99 -5.01 4.71
C LEU A 33 -5.28 -4.36 5.22
N SER A 34 -5.95 -5.01 6.18
CA SER A 34 -7.17 -4.52 6.81
C SER A 34 -6.97 -3.17 7.50
N ASP A 35 -5.85 -3.00 8.20
CA ASP A 35 -5.53 -1.74 8.89
C ASP A 35 -5.15 -0.63 7.89
N ILE A 36 -4.45 -0.99 6.81
CA ILE A 36 -4.19 -0.07 5.70
C ILE A 36 -5.51 0.45 5.13
N LEU A 37 -6.47 -0.43 4.84
CA LEU A 37 -7.77 -0.04 4.29
C LEU A 37 -8.60 0.80 5.27
N LYS A 38 -8.59 0.46 6.57
CA LYS A 38 -9.27 1.25 7.61
C LYS A 38 -8.70 2.67 7.69
N LYS A 39 -7.37 2.81 7.65
CA LYS A 39 -6.71 4.12 7.63
C LYS A 39 -6.98 4.85 6.31
N LEU A 40 -7.02 4.13 5.18
CA LEU A 40 -7.24 4.71 3.85
C LEU A 40 -8.64 5.31 3.71
N LYS A 41 -9.64 4.77 4.41
CA LYS A 41 -10.97 5.38 4.51
C LYS A 41 -10.95 6.71 5.27
N LYS A 42 -10.06 6.87 6.26
CA LYS A 42 -9.91 8.11 7.04
C LYS A 42 -9.02 9.14 6.34
N GLN A 43 -8.07 8.68 5.53
CA GLN A 43 -7.08 9.52 4.88
C GLN A 43 -6.96 9.14 3.41
N LYS A 44 -7.15 10.11 2.52
CA LYS A 44 -7.14 9.86 1.07
C LYS A 44 -5.81 9.33 0.54
N ILE A 45 -4.70 9.60 1.24
CA ILE A 45 -3.34 9.24 0.85
C ILE A 45 -2.63 8.59 2.03
N ILE A 46 -2.04 7.42 1.80
CA ILE A 46 -1.22 6.69 2.78
C ILE A 46 0.13 6.34 2.19
N PHE A 47 1.17 6.40 3.03
CA PHE A 47 2.52 6.03 2.65
C PHE A 47 2.92 4.72 3.34
N LEU A 48 3.31 3.73 2.57
CA LEU A 48 3.87 2.48 3.08
C LEU A 48 5.37 2.48 2.86
N TYR A 49 6.11 2.34 3.96
CA TYR A 49 7.57 2.41 3.97
C TYR A 49 8.21 1.02 4.03
N HIS A 50 9.25 0.82 3.22
CA HIS A 50 10.15 -0.32 3.36
C HIS A 50 11.57 0.04 2.90
N HIS A 51 12.58 -0.32 3.69
CA HIS A 51 13.99 0.04 3.46
C HIS A 51 14.50 -0.43 2.08
N ASN A 52 14.15 -1.65 1.67
CA ASN A 52 14.62 -2.22 0.40
C ASN A 52 13.64 -1.91 -0.75
N PRO A 53 14.03 -1.13 -1.77
CA PRO A 53 13.18 -0.77 -2.90
C PRO A 53 12.77 -1.96 -3.78
N ASN A 54 13.65 -2.97 -3.91
CA ASN A 54 13.39 -4.14 -4.77
C ASN A 54 12.30 -5.04 -4.17
N LYS A 55 12.10 -4.98 -2.84
CA LYS A 55 11.12 -5.81 -2.13
C LYS A 55 9.78 -5.11 -1.90
N LEU A 56 9.65 -3.82 -2.22
CA LEU A 56 8.42 -3.02 -2.00
C LEU A 56 7.19 -3.70 -2.60
N ILE A 57 7.23 -3.98 -3.91
CA ILE A 57 6.09 -4.51 -4.65
C ILE A 57 5.80 -5.97 -4.24
N SER A 58 6.85 -6.76 -3.99
CA SER A 58 6.72 -8.16 -3.58
C SER A 58 6.04 -8.28 -2.22
N HIS A 59 6.47 -7.50 -1.23
CA HIS A 59 5.84 -7.48 0.10
C HIS A 59 4.40 -6.98 0.05
N PHE A 60 4.13 -5.95 -0.75
CA PHE A 60 2.77 -5.46 -0.93
C PHE A 60 1.87 -6.52 -1.59
N LYS A 61 2.33 -7.16 -2.67
CA LYS A 61 1.61 -8.23 -3.37
C LYS A 61 1.32 -9.42 -2.46
N LYS A 62 2.25 -9.80 -1.57
CA LYS A 62 2.04 -10.87 -0.58
C LYS A 62 0.90 -10.59 0.41
N LYS A 63 0.57 -9.32 0.66
CA LYS A 63 -0.57 -8.95 1.52
C LYS A 63 -1.91 -9.00 0.80
N LEU A 64 -1.90 -8.90 -0.54
CA LEU A 64 -3.09 -9.05 -1.35
C LEU A 64 -3.38 -10.54 -1.50
N LYS A 65 -4.56 -10.98 -1.05
CA LYS A 65 -5.00 -12.34 -1.32
C LYS A 65 -5.13 -12.48 -2.84
N LEU A 66 -4.31 -13.35 -3.44
CA LEU A 66 -4.44 -13.66 -4.85
C LEU A 66 -5.73 -14.47 -5.04
N VAL A 67 -6.80 -13.78 -5.41
CA VAL A 67 -8.03 -14.44 -5.85
C VAL A 67 -7.89 -14.60 -7.36
N ARG A 68 -7.67 -15.84 -7.82
CA ARG A 68 -7.78 -16.17 -9.24
C ARG A 68 -9.27 -16.21 -9.56
N ALA A 69 -9.78 -15.16 -10.17
CA ALA A 69 -11.12 -15.20 -10.75
C ALA A 69 -11.07 -16.10 -11.99
N GLY A 70 -11.81 -17.21 -11.98
CA GLY A 70 -12.00 -18.10 -13.13
C GLY A 70 -13.10 -17.62 -14.07
N GLY A 71 -13.32 -16.31 -14.15
CA GLY A 71 -14.39 -15.72 -14.95
C GLY A 71 -13.96 -15.63 -16.40
N GLY A 72 -14.67 -16.33 -17.28
CA GLY A 72 -14.58 -16.15 -18.73
C GLY A 72 -14.82 -14.69 -19.12
N ILE A 73 -14.32 -14.35 -20.31
CA ILE A 73 -14.49 -13.05 -20.97
C ILE A 73 -15.94 -12.59 -20.83
N VAL A 74 -16.15 -11.40 -20.26
CA VAL A 74 -17.38 -10.61 -20.39
C VAL A 74 -17.03 -9.25 -20.95
#